data_AF-A0A4Q5X4P6-F1
#
_entry.id   AF-A0A4Q5X4P6-F1
#
_cell.length_a   1.000
_cell.length_b   1.000
_cell.length_c   1.000
_cell.angle_alpha   90.00
_cell.angle_beta   90.00
_cell.angle_gamma   90.00
#
_symmetry.space_group_name_H-M   'P 1'
#
loop_
_entity.id
_entity.type
_entity.pdbx_description
1 polymer ?
#
loop_
_entity_poly.entity_id
_entity_poly.type
_entity_poly.pdbx_seq_one_letter_code
_entity_poly.pdbx_strand_id
1 'polypeptide(L)'
;MGGARCGPIGEETMSTRAFVESTRAEARSGPPAARREPPARAASGARIEHDIGRISVLDGLSEAPVGLRSSVRTEMERSFGESLHDVRLHRGPAAERAARALDARAYTVGSDIVLGAGIGSRELESAKSPLLAHEITHVLQHRRAGSAEHGEAIAPARGSAEREAGRNASLHALGLPAGMVRAATPAAALTATSRIVEYELSYALDDWAVTDAEEARILSALDTDPVLPRTIVDLNAAGMLFALFDRVDDLDSRRRLLQILGRGLDAASRALVEPHVRRLGPGAELQFNLGRYGVTAPAPAFNPAPLEAAVVGTRRTSRTGFNGGFLRDAFTGVGATGVIPVTRYVGTFHTTPGVPQIPLEDKALLAAGHAGTVATYSNPVGSLPGYLGGLTSTQRRQQAELLLRRPIASVEASSYRGNLPSRAQVMTAAASAHNLHGALIAAFILAEQRDQSQAEDAKDYQGATSIMRGDTSIGLGQVVVSTARRHDLFADLVSEPTRRTDGLNDPSRPLGHDATADLLASDEYNIFAVARYLRLVADQGARMSLAALPNTAAQYPGLDLAAYSGNSAAWPDDNIRALGSEYTSRPWDDGLVSAWGDFVYQAYLDVRATGLL
;
A
#
# COMPACT_ATOMS: atom_id res chain seq x y z
N MET A 1 10.39 15.21 65.33
CA MET A 1 9.63 14.16 64.60
C MET A 1 10.35 13.99 63.26
N GLY A 2 11.41 13.18 63.09
CA GLY A 2 11.56 11.72 63.25
C GLY A 2 11.08 11.05 61.95
N GLY A 3 11.85 10.34 61.10
CA GLY A 3 13.25 9.93 60.91
C GLY A 3 13.36 9.53 59.41
N ALA A 4 14.40 8.96 58.80
CA ALA A 4 15.77 8.60 59.09
C ALA A 4 16.49 8.49 57.71
N ARG A 5 17.82 8.62 57.72
CA ARG A 5 18.71 8.71 56.54
C ARG A 5 18.97 7.35 55.87
N CYS A 6 19.25 7.36 54.56
CA CYS A 6 20.43 6.70 53.99
C CYS A 6 20.78 7.28 52.60
N GLY A 7 22.07 7.55 52.40
CA GLY A 7 22.65 8.23 51.23
C GLY A 7 23.20 7.28 50.15
N PRO A 8 23.96 7.81 49.17
CA PRO A 8 24.01 7.32 47.79
C PRO A 8 25.28 6.52 47.44
N ILE A 9 25.20 5.72 46.38
CA ILE A 9 26.28 5.02 45.68
C ILE A 9 25.76 4.87 44.23
N GLY A 10 26.39 5.28 43.13
CA GLY A 10 27.79 5.29 42.73
C GLY A 10 27.84 4.53 41.38
N GLU A 11 28.30 5.19 40.32
CA GLU A 11 28.44 4.64 38.96
C GLU A 11 29.38 3.42 38.91
N GLU A 12 29.10 2.43 38.06
CA GLU A 12 30.16 1.72 37.32
C GLU A 12 29.64 0.86 36.15
N THR A 13 30.47 0.84 35.10
CA THR A 13 30.37 0.27 33.75
C THR A 13 30.62 -1.25 33.66
N MET A 14 29.98 -1.97 32.72
CA MET A 14 30.53 -3.16 32.01
C MET A 14 29.68 -3.44 30.74
N SER A 15 30.20 -3.28 29.51
CA SER A 15 30.98 -4.24 28.70
C SER A 15 30.24 -5.56 28.40
N THR A 16 29.78 -5.74 27.16
CA THR A 16 29.15 -6.99 26.67
C THR A 16 29.98 -7.59 25.56
N ARG A 17 30.70 -8.69 25.84
CA ARG A 17 31.26 -9.60 24.84
C ARG A 17 31.22 -11.04 25.36
N ALA A 18 30.74 -11.93 24.48
CA ALA A 18 30.87 -13.40 24.46
C ALA A 18 29.97 -14.25 25.37
N PHE A 19 29.06 -15.02 24.75
CA PHE A 19 28.86 -16.44 25.08
C PHE A 19 28.39 -17.20 23.83
N VAL A 20 29.24 -18.10 23.34
CA VAL A 20 28.97 -19.15 22.34
C VAL A 20 29.28 -20.48 23.03
N GLU A 21 28.61 -21.54 22.59
CA GLU A 21 28.75 -22.97 22.94
C GLU A 21 27.77 -23.52 23.99
N SER A 22 26.79 -24.30 23.49
CA SER A 22 26.65 -25.72 23.83
C SER A 22 25.33 -26.25 23.25
N THR A 23 25.40 -27.18 22.29
CA THR A 23 24.62 -28.44 22.27
C THR A 23 24.80 -29.19 20.95
N ARG A 24 25.69 -30.18 20.99
CA ARG A 24 25.78 -31.40 20.15
C ARG A 24 26.39 -32.43 21.13
N ALA A 25 25.99 -33.67 21.29
CA ALA A 25 25.18 -34.60 20.54
C ALA A 25 24.73 -35.70 21.53
N GLU A 26 23.71 -36.50 21.19
CA GLU A 26 23.75 -37.94 21.48
C GLU A 26 22.75 -38.68 20.59
N ALA A 27 23.30 -39.61 19.79
CA ALA A 27 22.58 -40.52 18.92
C ALA A 27 23.17 -41.91 19.11
N ARG A 28 22.36 -42.91 19.48
CA ARG A 28 22.64 -44.36 19.27
C ARG A 28 21.35 -45.18 19.09
N SER A 29 21.15 -45.63 17.85
CA SER A 29 20.75 -46.98 17.34
C SER A 29 19.65 -47.82 18.02
N GLY A 30 18.60 -48.14 17.24
CA GLY A 30 17.69 -49.29 17.37
C GLY A 30 17.34 -49.90 15.98
N PRO A 31 16.88 -51.16 15.88
CA PRO A 31 16.92 -52.01 14.67
C PRO A 31 15.76 -51.81 13.66
N PRO A 32 15.85 -52.34 12.41
CA PRO A 32 14.99 -51.94 11.30
C PRO A 32 13.66 -52.72 11.26
N ALA A 33 12.55 -52.03 11.03
CA ALA A 33 11.24 -52.65 10.82
C ALA A 33 10.61 -52.23 9.47
N ALA A 34 10.27 -53.26 8.71
CA ALA A 34 9.56 -53.39 7.44
C ALA A 34 8.84 -52.16 6.82
N ARG A 35 9.08 -52.00 5.50
CA ARG A 35 8.30 -51.18 4.57
C ARG A 35 6.82 -51.59 4.59
N ARG A 36 5.93 -50.62 4.81
CA ARG A 36 4.53 -50.68 4.37
C ARG A 36 4.31 -49.57 3.34
N GLU A 37 3.83 -49.95 2.17
CA GLU A 37 3.49 -49.03 1.08
C GLU A 37 2.34 -48.10 1.47
N PRO A 38 2.34 -46.83 1.04
CA PRO A 38 1.19 -45.94 1.19
C PRO A 38 0.10 -46.32 0.16
N PRO A 39 -1.19 -46.37 0.55
CA PRO A 39 -2.25 -46.59 -0.43
C PRO A 39 -2.36 -45.40 -1.39
N ALA A 40 -2.57 -45.76 -2.65
CA ALA A 40 -2.59 -44.88 -3.81
C ALA A 40 -3.63 -43.74 -3.69
N ARG A 41 -3.21 -42.55 -4.13
CA ARG A 41 -4.08 -41.43 -4.54
C ARG A 41 -5.10 -41.93 -5.56
N ALA A 42 -6.38 -41.98 -5.19
CA ALA A 42 -7.48 -42.04 -6.13
C ALA A 42 -7.98 -40.61 -6.41
N ALA A 43 -8.01 -40.26 -7.68
CA ALA A 43 -8.58 -39.03 -8.20
C ALA A 43 -10.06 -38.90 -7.79
N SER A 44 -10.38 -37.91 -6.97
CA SER A 44 -11.76 -37.52 -6.65
C SER A 44 -11.90 -35.99 -6.68
N GLY A 45 -11.36 -35.37 -7.74
CA GLY A 45 -11.49 -33.94 -8.02
C GLY A 45 -12.34 -33.63 -9.25
N ALA A 46 -12.88 -34.65 -9.94
CA ALA A 46 -13.55 -34.49 -11.24
C ALA A 46 -14.95 -35.14 -11.29
N ARG A 47 -15.62 -35.30 -10.13
CA ARG A 47 -16.98 -35.88 -10.05
C ARG A 47 -17.97 -35.05 -9.22
N ILE A 48 -17.64 -33.81 -8.90
CA ILE A 48 -18.54 -32.86 -8.23
C ILE A 48 -18.73 -31.61 -9.13
N GLU A 49 -19.04 -31.84 -10.40
CA GLU A 49 -19.48 -30.76 -11.31
C GLU A 49 -20.69 -31.20 -12.17
N HIS A 50 -21.31 -32.35 -11.87
CA HIS A 50 -22.41 -32.88 -12.68
C HIS A 50 -23.50 -33.59 -11.87
N ASP A 51 -23.85 -33.06 -10.69
CA ASP A 51 -25.03 -33.55 -9.95
C ASP A 51 -25.73 -32.47 -9.07
N ILE A 52 -25.55 -31.17 -9.39
CA ILE A 52 -26.37 -30.10 -8.79
C ILE A 52 -27.63 -29.87 -9.65
N GLY A 53 -28.29 -30.98 -10.00
CA GLY A 53 -29.57 -31.00 -10.69
C GLY A 53 -30.67 -31.48 -9.74
N ARG A 54 -31.47 -30.54 -9.23
CA ARG A 54 -32.74 -30.79 -8.52
C ARG A 54 -32.65 -31.71 -7.29
N ILE A 55 -32.04 -31.23 -6.22
CA ILE A 55 -32.53 -31.59 -4.88
C ILE A 55 -33.67 -30.61 -4.62
N SER A 56 -34.92 -31.07 -4.61
CA SER A 56 -36.02 -30.24 -4.10
C SER A 56 -35.70 -29.97 -2.63
N VAL A 57 -35.68 -28.70 -2.24
CA VAL A 57 -35.06 -28.20 -1.00
C VAL A 57 -35.81 -28.70 0.25
N LEU A 58 -37.03 -29.22 0.05
CA LEU A 58 -37.86 -29.85 1.07
C LEU A 58 -37.92 -31.39 0.95
N ASP A 59 -37.32 -31.98 -0.08
CA ASP A 59 -37.37 -33.43 -0.31
C ASP A 59 -36.50 -34.17 0.72
N GLY A 60 -37.08 -35.17 1.38
CA GLY A 60 -36.42 -35.94 2.44
C GLY A 60 -36.61 -35.41 3.88
N LEU A 61 -37.40 -34.35 4.07
CA LEU A 61 -37.92 -33.96 5.40
C LEU A 61 -39.09 -34.89 5.77
N SER A 62 -38.77 -36.06 6.34
CA SER A 62 -39.76 -37.13 6.63
C SER A 62 -40.64 -36.89 7.86
N GLU A 63 -40.35 -35.86 8.66
CA GLU A 63 -41.13 -35.51 9.86
C GLU A 63 -42.18 -34.44 9.51
N ALA A 64 -43.40 -34.58 10.06
CA ALA A 64 -44.46 -33.60 9.83
C ALA A 64 -44.08 -32.24 10.42
N PRO A 65 -44.20 -31.13 9.65
CA PRO A 65 -43.90 -29.80 10.18
C PRO A 65 -44.88 -29.40 11.28
N VAL A 66 -44.41 -28.58 12.20
CA VAL A 66 -45.21 -28.04 13.30
C VAL A 66 -45.41 -26.55 13.11
N GLY A 67 -46.64 -26.06 13.26
CA GLY A 67 -46.88 -24.62 13.21
C GLY A 67 -46.25 -23.87 14.39
N LEU A 68 -46.07 -22.56 14.24
CA LEU A 68 -45.63 -21.71 15.36
C LEU A 68 -46.55 -21.87 16.58
N ARG A 69 -45.97 -21.96 17.78
CA ARG A 69 -46.72 -21.98 19.04
C ARG A 69 -47.61 -20.73 19.12
N SER A 70 -48.85 -20.87 19.60
CA SER A 70 -49.85 -19.79 19.58
C SER A 70 -49.35 -18.48 20.20
N SER A 71 -48.68 -18.54 21.36
CA SER A 71 -48.13 -17.36 22.04
C SER A 71 -47.03 -16.64 21.24
N VAL A 72 -46.14 -17.40 20.61
CA VAL A 72 -45.05 -16.85 19.78
C VAL A 72 -45.60 -16.24 18.49
N ARG A 73 -46.56 -16.94 17.87
CA ARG A 73 -47.25 -16.47 16.67
C ARG A 73 -47.95 -15.14 16.91
N THR A 74 -48.77 -15.02 17.95
CA THR A 74 -49.50 -13.78 18.25
C THR A 74 -48.56 -12.59 18.52
N GLU A 75 -47.39 -12.82 19.12
CA GLU A 75 -46.40 -11.76 19.34
C GLU A 75 -45.72 -11.33 18.03
N MET A 76 -45.30 -12.29 17.22
CA MET A 76 -44.69 -12.04 15.92
C MET A 76 -45.68 -11.36 14.96
N GLU A 77 -46.93 -11.80 14.91
CA GLU A 77 -48.00 -11.16 14.12
C GLU A 77 -48.23 -9.71 14.57
N ARG A 78 -48.16 -9.42 15.88
CA ARG A 78 -48.22 -8.04 16.40
C ARG A 78 -46.99 -7.21 16.01
N SER A 79 -45.80 -7.81 15.99
CA SER A 79 -44.56 -7.12 15.65
C SER A 79 -44.44 -6.81 14.15
N PHE A 80 -44.88 -7.73 13.29
CA PHE A 80 -44.77 -7.62 11.83
C PHE A 80 -46.04 -7.08 11.14
N GLY A 81 -47.20 -7.09 11.83
CA GLY A 81 -48.47 -6.63 11.28
C GLY A 81 -49.06 -7.55 10.19
N GLU A 82 -48.62 -8.81 10.14
CA GLU A 82 -48.94 -9.79 9.10
C GLU A 82 -49.34 -11.12 9.73
N SER A 83 -50.26 -11.88 9.10
CA SER A 83 -50.65 -13.20 9.60
C SER A 83 -49.56 -14.25 9.37
N LEU A 84 -49.31 -15.13 10.34
CA LEU A 84 -48.28 -16.18 10.29
C LEU A 84 -48.87 -17.58 10.49
N HIS A 85 -50.16 -17.77 10.17
CA HIS A 85 -50.88 -19.03 10.43
C HIS A 85 -50.41 -20.22 9.59
N ASP A 86 -49.84 -19.94 8.43
CA ASP A 86 -49.31 -20.86 7.43
C ASP A 86 -47.81 -21.15 7.60
N VAL A 87 -47.14 -20.51 8.58
CA VAL A 87 -45.72 -20.76 8.87
C VAL A 87 -45.54 -22.14 9.49
N ARG A 88 -44.62 -22.91 8.90
CA ARG A 88 -44.33 -24.31 9.25
C ARG A 88 -42.89 -24.45 9.69
N LEU A 89 -42.65 -25.04 10.86
CA LEU A 89 -41.32 -25.35 11.37
C LEU A 89 -40.98 -26.82 11.10
N HIS A 90 -39.86 -27.06 10.43
CA HIS A 90 -39.25 -28.37 10.24
C HIS A 90 -38.09 -28.53 11.22
N ARG A 91 -38.09 -29.62 11.98
CA ARG A 91 -37.06 -29.94 12.98
C ARG A 91 -36.73 -31.43 12.93
N GLY A 92 -35.72 -31.83 13.70
CA GLY A 92 -35.28 -33.22 13.79
C GLY A 92 -34.14 -33.54 12.82
N PRO A 93 -33.61 -34.77 12.86
CA PRO A 93 -32.34 -35.12 12.23
C PRO A 93 -32.26 -34.84 10.72
N ALA A 94 -33.39 -34.90 10.01
CA ALA A 94 -33.47 -34.58 8.59
C ALA A 94 -33.33 -33.06 8.32
N ALA A 95 -34.08 -32.24 9.05
CA ALA A 95 -33.99 -30.78 8.99
C ALA A 95 -32.57 -30.30 9.34
N GLU A 96 -31.97 -30.90 10.37
CA GLU A 96 -30.60 -30.57 10.75
C GLU A 96 -29.57 -30.91 9.67
N ARG A 97 -29.73 -32.05 8.97
CA ARG A 97 -28.85 -32.42 7.84
C ARG A 97 -29.02 -31.44 6.68
N ALA A 98 -30.25 -31.04 6.38
CA ALA A 98 -30.54 -30.08 5.31
C ALA A 98 -29.95 -28.69 5.62
N ALA A 99 -30.13 -28.19 6.85
CA ALA A 99 -29.55 -26.92 7.28
C ALA A 99 -28.01 -26.95 7.29
N ARG A 100 -27.40 -28.06 7.75
CA ARG A 100 -25.94 -28.26 7.68
C ARG A 100 -25.41 -28.30 6.24
N ALA A 101 -26.14 -28.89 5.29
CA ALA A 101 -25.74 -28.92 3.88
C ALA A 101 -25.69 -27.52 3.24
N LEU A 102 -26.38 -26.55 3.84
CA LEU A 102 -26.43 -25.15 3.43
C LEU A 102 -25.60 -24.25 4.35
N ASP A 103 -24.86 -24.84 5.30
CA ASP A 103 -24.10 -24.14 6.35
C ASP A 103 -24.93 -23.10 7.13
N ALA A 104 -26.22 -23.40 7.35
CA ALA A 104 -27.17 -22.50 7.97
C ALA A 104 -27.61 -22.99 9.37
N ARG A 105 -27.82 -22.06 10.30
CA ARG A 105 -28.48 -22.36 11.60
C ARG A 105 -29.96 -22.64 11.41
N ALA A 106 -30.62 -21.87 10.56
CA ALA A 106 -31.97 -22.12 10.05
C ALA A 106 -32.04 -21.53 8.63
N TYR A 107 -33.05 -21.92 7.85
CA TYR A 107 -33.33 -21.27 6.58
C TYR A 107 -34.82 -21.33 6.25
N THR A 108 -35.27 -20.44 5.37
CA THR A 108 -36.67 -20.31 4.98
C THR A 108 -36.89 -20.60 3.49
N VAL A 109 -37.90 -21.41 3.18
CA VAL A 109 -38.39 -21.68 1.82
C VAL A 109 -39.91 -21.52 1.79
N GLY A 110 -40.41 -20.56 1.03
CA GLY A 110 -41.84 -20.23 1.06
C GLY A 110 -42.31 -19.84 2.47
N SER A 111 -43.25 -20.62 3.03
CA SER A 111 -43.73 -20.48 4.42
C SER A 111 -43.12 -21.51 5.38
N ASP A 112 -42.16 -22.31 4.91
CA ASP A 112 -41.49 -23.36 5.67
C ASP A 112 -40.14 -22.85 6.19
N ILE A 113 -39.90 -23.01 7.50
CA ILE A 113 -38.64 -22.68 8.19
C ILE A 113 -38.01 -24.00 8.63
N VAL A 114 -36.80 -24.28 8.17
CA VAL A 114 -36.03 -25.49 8.49
C VAL A 114 -34.98 -25.16 9.52
N LEU A 115 -34.98 -25.90 10.65
CA LEU A 115 -34.12 -25.62 11.79
C LEU A 115 -32.92 -26.58 11.81
N GLY A 116 -31.73 -26.00 11.98
CA GLY A 116 -30.46 -26.70 12.15
C GLY A 116 -30.23 -27.25 13.56
N ALA A 117 -29.11 -27.95 13.71
CA ALA A 117 -28.75 -28.59 14.97
C ALA A 117 -28.49 -27.56 16.08
N GLY A 118 -28.91 -27.88 17.30
CA GLY A 118 -28.69 -27.03 18.47
C GLY A 118 -29.76 -25.97 18.74
N ILE A 119 -30.77 -25.81 17.86
CA ILE A 119 -31.92 -24.94 18.13
C ILE A 119 -32.89 -25.65 19.09
N GLY A 120 -32.82 -25.28 20.36
CA GLY A 120 -33.62 -25.88 21.42
C GLY A 120 -35.02 -25.28 21.57
N SER A 121 -35.88 -25.96 22.35
CA SER A 121 -37.23 -25.49 22.68
C SER A 121 -37.25 -24.07 23.27
N ARG A 122 -36.21 -23.67 24.03
CA ARG A 122 -36.11 -22.31 24.60
C ARG A 122 -36.06 -21.21 23.55
N GLU A 123 -35.34 -21.42 22.44
CA GLU A 123 -35.21 -20.44 21.36
C GLU A 123 -36.49 -20.37 20.50
N LEU A 124 -37.24 -21.48 20.43
CA LEU A 124 -38.51 -21.58 19.70
C LEU A 124 -39.74 -21.16 20.51
N GLU A 125 -39.66 -21.23 21.84
CA GLU A 125 -40.73 -20.81 22.76
C GLU A 125 -40.63 -19.35 23.16
N SER A 126 -39.48 -18.72 22.92
CA SER A 126 -39.28 -17.30 23.18
C SER A 126 -40.05 -16.45 22.17
N ALA A 127 -41.04 -15.71 22.66
CA ALA A 127 -41.78 -14.73 21.87
C ALA A 127 -40.92 -13.53 21.41
N LYS A 128 -39.65 -13.45 21.83
CA LYS A 128 -38.65 -12.45 21.43
C LYS A 128 -37.47 -13.05 20.65
N SER A 129 -37.64 -14.25 20.10
CA SER A 129 -36.57 -14.98 19.43
C SER A 129 -36.06 -14.20 18.21
N PRO A 130 -34.79 -13.75 18.21
CA PRO A 130 -34.23 -13.03 17.06
C PRO A 130 -34.09 -13.97 15.86
N LEU A 131 -33.80 -15.25 16.08
CA LEU A 131 -33.76 -16.26 15.04
C LEU A 131 -35.11 -16.39 14.33
N LEU A 132 -36.20 -16.56 15.08
CA LEU A 132 -37.53 -16.67 14.46
C LEU A 132 -37.95 -15.38 13.75
N ALA A 133 -37.65 -14.21 14.33
CA ALA A 133 -37.96 -12.93 13.68
C ALA A 133 -37.17 -12.72 12.37
N HIS A 134 -35.93 -13.22 12.33
CA HIS A 134 -35.10 -13.23 11.13
C HIS A 134 -35.74 -14.10 10.03
N GLU A 135 -36.02 -15.37 10.33
CA GLU A 135 -36.64 -16.30 9.38
C GLU A 135 -38.06 -15.87 8.94
N ILE A 136 -38.86 -15.32 9.85
CA ILE A 136 -40.20 -14.78 9.54
C ILE A 136 -40.09 -13.60 8.56
N THR A 137 -39.03 -12.80 8.64
CA THR A 137 -38.81 -11.74 7.65
C THR A 137 -38.67 -12.35 6.26
N HIS A 138 -37.92 -13.45 6.11
CA HIS A 138 -37.81 -14.16 4.82
C HIS A 138 -39.15 -14.73 4.33
N VAL A 139 -39.99 -15.27 5.23
CA VAL A 139 -41.34 -15.72 4.87
C VAL A 139 -42.14 -14.57 4.23
N LEU A 140 -42.10 -13.38 4.85
CA LEU A 140 -42.84 -12.22 4.37
C LEU A 140 -42.25 -11.65 3.07
N GLN A 141 -40.93 -11.71 2.90
CA GLN A 141 -40.26 -11.34 1.66
C GLN A 141 -40.70 -12.25 0.50
N HIS A 142 -40.76 -13.57 0.72
CA HIS A 142 -41.24 -14.54 -0.27
C HIS A 142 -42.70 -14.29 -0.67
N ARG A 143 -43.58 -13.96 0.28
CA ARG A 143 -44.98 -13.63 -0.04
C ARG A 143 -45.12 -12.39 -0.92
N ARG A 144 -44.31 -11.36 -0.63
CA ARG A 144 -44.36 -10.08 -1.35
C ARG A 144 -43.71 -10.16 -2.74
N ALA A 145 -42.86 -11.15 -3.00
CA ALA A 145 -42.24 -11.37 -4.31
C ALA A 145 -43.20 -11.95 -5.37
N GLY A 146 -44.34 -12.53 -4.97
CA GLY A 146 -45.36 -13.06 -5.87
C GLY A 146 -44.99 -14.40 -6.54
N SER A 147 -45.97 -15.28 -6.67
CA SER A 147 -45.83 -16.65 -7.20
C SER A 147 -45.65 -16.69 -8.73
N ALA A 148 -44.61 -16.06 -9.26
CA ALA A 148 -44.24 -16.18 -10.67
C ALA A 148 -42.79 -16.70 -10.76
N GLU A 149 -42.69 -17.90 -11.33
CA GLU A 149 -41.51 -18.75 -11.53
C GLU A 149 -41.10 -19.63 -10.33
N HIS A 150 -41.34 -20.94 -10.51
CA HIS A 150 -40.82 -22.00 -9.64
C HIS A 150 -39.29 -21.99 -9.68
N GLY A 151 -38.69 -21.29 -8.73
CA GLY A 151 -37.32 -21.53 -8.28
C GLY A 151 -37.34 -21.60 -6.76
N GLU A 152 -37.07 -22.79 -6.20
CA GLU A 152 -36.72 -23.01 -4.79
C GLU A 152 -35.38 -22.35 -4.47
N ALA A 153 -35.29 -21.02 -4.61
CA ALA A 153 -34.09 -20.27 -4.34
C ALA A 153 -34.15 -19.75 -2.90
N ILE A 154 -33.29 -20.30 -2.05
CA ILE A 154 -33.01 -19.71 -0.74
C ILE A 154 -32.37 -18.34 -0.97
N ALA A 155 -32.84 -17.32 -0.25
CA ALA A 155 -32.23 -16.00 -0.33
C ALA A 155 -30.72 -16.13 -0.03
N PRO A 156 -29.82 -15.55 -0.85
CA PRO A 156 -28.40 -15.61 -0.53
C PRO A 156 -28.21 -14.97 0.83
N ALA A 157 -27.47 -15.65 1.72
CA ALA A 157 -27.37 -15.38 3.15
C ALA A 157 -27.08 -13.92 3.54
N ARG A 158 -26.75 -13.03 2.57
CA ARG A 158 -26.35 -11.63 2.79
C ARG A 158 -26.73 -10.64 1.68
N GLY A 159 -27.90 -10.85 1.07
CA GLY A 159 -28.54 -9.85 0.22
C GLY A 159 -29.14 -8.65 0.98
N SER A 160 -29.74 -7.69 0.28
CA SER A 160 -30.56 -6.63 0.91
C SER A 160 -31.71 -7.20 1.75
N ALA A 161 -32.20 -8.38 1.36
CA ALA A 161 -33.18 -9.17 2.09
C ALA A 161 -32.68 -9.58 3.48
N GLU A 162 -31.39 -9.92 3.60
CA GLU A 162 -30.78 -10.43 4.84
C GLU A 162 -30.42 -9.33 5.83
N ARG A 163 -29.98 -8.18 5.33
CA ARG A 163 -29.83 -6.96 6.17
C ARG A 163 -31.17 -6.49 6.72
N GLU A 164 -32.24 -6.62 5.94
CA GLU A 164 -33.59 -6.35 6.40
C GLU A 164 -34.07 -7.36 7.46
N ALA A 165 -33.79 -8.65 7.25
CA ALA A 165 -34.09 -9.71 8.22
C ALA A 165 -33.32 -9.52 9.55
N GLY A 166 -32.02 -9.22 9.50
CA GLY A 166 -31.22 -8.90 10.69
C GLY A 166 -31.74 -7.68 11.45
N ARG A 167 -32.07 -6.60 10.74
CA ARG A 167 -32.64 -5.38 11.35
C ARG A 167 -33.98 -5.65 12.03
N ASN A 168 -34.88 -6.39 11.36
CA ASN A 168 -36.19 -6.72 11.93
C ASN A 168 -36.07 -7.65 13.14
N ALA A 169 -35.12 -8.60 13.11
CA ALA A 169 -34.80 -9.43 14.25
C ALA A 169 -34.34 -8.62 15.48
N SER A 170 -33.46 -7.63 15.27
CA SER A 170 -33.02 -6.74 16.34
C SER A 170 -34.15 -5.87 16.90
N LEU A 171 -34.99 -5.29 16.04
CA LEU A 171 -36.14 -4.48 16.46
C LEU A 171 -37.13 -5.32 17.29
N HIS A 172 -37.43 -6.53 16.81
CA HIS A 172 -38.32 -7.45 17.50
C HIS A 172 -37.78 -7.89 18.87
N ALA A 173 -36.49 -8.24 18.96
CA ALA A 173 -35.86 -8.62 20.22
C ALA A 173 -35.91 -7.49 21.28
N LEU A 174 -35.86 -6.23 20.83
CA LEU A 174 -36.01 -5.04 21.66
C LEU A 174 -37.47 -4.70 22.03
N GLY A 175 -38.45 -5.46 21.55
CA GLY A 175 -39.89 -5.21 21.76
C GLY A 175 -40.44 -4.06 20.92
N LEU A 176 -39.75 -3.67 19.86
CA LEU A 176 -40.19 -2.67 18.90
C LEU A 176 -40.89 -3.35 17.72
N PRO A 177 -41.83 -2.66 17.03
CA PRO A 177 -42.42 -3.17 15.80
C PRO A 177 -41.33 -3.36 14.72
N ALA A 178 -41.42 -4.44 13.96
CA ALA A 178 -40.53 -4.70 12.84
C ALA A 178 -40.76 -3.65 11.73
N GLY A 179 -39.71 -3.35 10.97
CA GLY A 179 -39.81 -2.44 9.82
C GLY A 179 -40.59 -3.06 8.67
N MET A 180 -41.08 -2.22 7.75
CA MET A 180 -41.77 -2.67 6.54
C MET A 180 -40.86 -3.59 5.71
N VAL A 181 -41.28 -4.84 5.53
CA VAL A 181 -40.57 -5.87 4.74
C VAL A 181 -40.67 -5.59 3.22
N ARG A 182 -39.59 -5.67 2.45
CA ARG A 182 -39.64 -5.43 1.00
C ARG A 182 -39.59 -6.75 0.23
N ALA A 183 -40.08 -6.79 -1.01
CA ALA A 183 -39.89 -7.98 -1.85
C ALA A 183 -38.39 -8.20 -2.08
N ALA A 184 -37.94 -9.46 -2.03
CA ALA A 184 -36.56 -9.79 -2.34
C ALA A 184 -36.28 -9.52 -3.83
N THR A 185 -35.45 -8.51 -4.12
CA THR A 185 -34.89 -8.35 -5.47
C THR A 185 -33.93 -9.52 -5.73
N PRO A 186 -33.94 -10.15 -6.92
CA PRO A 186 -32.92 -11.13 -7.26
C PRO A 186 -31.55 -10.48 -7.11
N ALA A 187 -30.69 -11.02 -6.24
CA ALA A 187 -29.32 -10.56 -6.14
C ALA A 187 -28.66 -10.80 -7.50
N ALA A 188 -28.04 -9.78 -8.08
CA ALA A 188 -27.04 -10.01 -9.11
C ALA A 188 -26.04 -11.02 -8.54
N ALA A 189 -25.76 -12.11 -9.27
CA ALA A 189 -24.97 -13.22 -8.74
C ALA A 189 -23.64 -12.70 -8.18
N LEU A 190 -23.47 -12.77 -6.86
CA LEU A 190 -22.24 -12.45 -6.16
C LEU A 190 -21.10 -13.32 -6.72
N THR A 191 -19.91 -12.76 -6.86
CA THR A 191 -18.72 -13.58 -7.19
C THR A 191 -18.45 -14.62 -6.10
N ALA A 192 -17.71 -15.68 -6.44
CA ALA A 192 -17.27 -16.66 -5.44
C ALA A 192 -16.44 -15.98 -4.33
N THR A 193 -15.53 -15.08 -4.72
CA THR A 193 -14.69 -14.32 -3.79
C THR A 193 -15.51 -13.37 -2.93
N SER A 194 -16.50 -12.65 -3.48
CA SER A 194 -17.32 -11.76 -2.66
C SER A 194 -18.09 -12.55 -1.61
N ARG A 195 -18.58 -13.75 -1.92
CA ARG A 195 -19.22 -14.64 -0.93
C ARG A 195 -18.26 -15.08 0.18
N ILE A 196 -17.00 -15.37 -0.13
CA ILE A 196 -15.97 -15.71 0.87
C ILE A 196 -15.68 -14.50 1.75
N VAL A 197 -15.34 -13.36 1.13
CA VAL A 197 -15.02 -12.13 1.87
C VAL A 197 -16.18 -11.73 2.74
N GLU A 198 -17.39 -11.80 2.20
CA GLU A 198 -18.57 -11.63 3.00
C GLU A 198 -18.52 -12.63 4.14
N TYR A 199 -18.49 -13.96 3.86
CA TYR A 199 -18.59 -15.08 4.83
C TYR A 199 -17.77 -14.80 6.09
N GLU A 200 -16.47 -14.58 5.88
CA GLU A 200 -15.47 -14.36 6.91
C GLU A 200 -15.69 -13.06 7.69
N LEU A 201 -16.22 -12.00 7.07
CA LEU A 201 -16.41 -10.70 7.72
C LEU A 201 -17.67 -10.58 8.59
N SER A 202 -18.56 -11.56 8.59
CA SER A 202 -19.95 -11.41 9.06
C SER A 202 -20.32 -12.32 10.24
N TYR A 203 -19.46 -13.26 10.60
CA TYR A 203 -19.62 -14.04 11.83
C TYR A 203 -18.97 -13.29 12.99
N ALA A 204 -19.80 -12.70 13.85
CA ALA A 204 -19.36 -11.97 15.05
C ALA A 204 -20.55 -11.75 16.01
N LEU A 205 -21.25 -12.83 16.40
CA LEU A 205 -22.22 -12.76 17.50
C LEU A 205 -21.62 -13.19 18.84
N ASP A 206 -20.47 -13.89 18.82
CA ASP A 206 -19.63 -14.14 20.01
C ASP A 206 -18.17 -13.69 19.84
N ASP A 207 -17.75 -13.30 18.63
CA ASP A 207 -16.37 -12.91 18.32
C ASP A 207 -16.34 -11.44 17.87
N TRP A 208 -15.56 -10.60 18.55
CA TRP A 208 -15.56 -9.15 18.37
C TRP A 208 -14.50 -8.67 17.37
N ALA A 209 -13.73 -9.60 16.79
CA ALA A 209 -12.66 -9.35 15.83
C ALA A 209 -12.61 -10.47 14.77
N VAL A 210 -12.12 -10.13 13.56
CA VAL A 210 -11.75 -11.12 12.55
C VAL A 210 -10.40 -11.70 12.93
N THR A 211 -10.28 -13.02 12.96
CA THR A 211 -9.04 -13.71 13.31
C THR A 211 -8.00 -13.63 12.19
N ASP A 212 -6.71 -13.75 12.52
CA ASP A 212 -5.61 -13.82 11.54
C ASP A 212 -5.86 -14.89 10.44
N ALA A 213 -6.50 -16.00 10.82
CA ALA A 213 -6.81 -17.09 9.90
C ALA A 213 -7.94 -16.71 8.91
N GLU A 214 -8.93 -15.95 9.37
CA GLU A 214 -10.02 -15.41 8.55
C GLU A 214 -9.48 -14.33 7.61
N GLU A 215 -8.67 -13.39 8.12
CA GLU A 215 -7.99 -12.40 7.28
C GLU A 215 -7.11 -13.07 6.20
N ALA A 216 -6.34 -14.10 6.57
CA ALA A 216 -5.52 -14.83 5.60
C ALA A 216 -6.35 -15.49 4.49
N ARG A 217 -7.55 -16.00 4.80
CA ARG A 217 -8.48 -16.57 3.80
C ARG A 217 -9.07 -15.48 2.91
N ILE A 218 -9.49 -14.35 3.47
CA ILE A 218 -9.97 -13.17 2.72
C ILE A 218 -8.89 -12.74 1.72
N LEU A 219 -7.67 -12.50 2.21
CA LEU A 219 -6.56 -12.02 1.39
C LEU A 219 -6.18 -13.03 0.32
N SER A 220 -6.14 -14.33 0.64
CA SER A 220 -5.86 -15.37 -0.35
C SER A 220 -6.92 -15.41 -1.46
N ALA A 221 -8.20 -15.23 -1.11
CA ALA A 221 -9.29 -15.25 -2.08
C ALA A 221 -9.22 -14.02 -3.00
N LEU A 222 -8.99 -12.82 -2.44
CA LEU A 222 -8.83 -11.59 -3.22
C LEU A 222 -7.59 -11.61 -4.13
N ASP A 223 -6.47 -12.16 -3.64
CA ASP A 223 -5.19 -12.19 -4.36
C ASP A 223 -5.22 -13.07 -5.61
N THR A 224 -6.07 -14.10 -5.60
CA THR A 224 -6.23 -15.07 -6.69
C THR A 224 -7.51 -14.86 -7.50
N ASP A 225 -8.25 -13.78 -7.24
CA ASP A 225 -9.52 -13.48 -7.87
C ASP A 225 -9.36 -13.05 -9.33
N PRO A 226 -9.84 -13.85 -10.32
CA PRO A 226 -9.73 -13.50 -11.73
C PRO A 226 -10.65 -12.35 -12.15
N VAL A 227 -11.62 -11.97 -11.31
CA VAL A 227 -12.63 -10.94 -11.59
C VAL A 227 -12.69 -9.91 -10.46
N LEU A 228 -11.55 -9.60 -9.85
CA LEU A 228 -11.43 -8.69 -8.71
C LEU A 228 -12.20 -7.36 -8.87
N PRO A 229 -12.18 -6.66 -10.03
CA PRO A 229 -12.98 -5.44 -10.20
C PRO A 229 -14.49 -5.66 -9.97
N ARG A 230 -15.03 -6.78 -10.46
CA ARG A 230 -16.44 -7.15 -10.25
C ARG A 230 -16.71 -7.51 -8.79
N THR A 231 -15.81 -8.25 -8.15
CA THR A 231 -15.89 -8.58 -6.72
C THR A 231 -15.98 -7.32 -5.85
N ILE A 232 -15.19 -6.28 -6.16
CA ILE A 232 -15.27 -5.00 -5.45
C ILE A 232 -16.61 -4.29 -5.65
N VAL A 233 -17.18 -4.33 -6.86
CA VAL A 233 -18.52 -3.79 -7.12
C VAL A 233 -19.57 -4.52 -6.28
N ASP A 234 -19.48 -5.85 -6.20
CA ASP A 234 -20.40 -6.68 -5.42
C ASP A 234 -20.27 -6.42 -3.90
N LEU A 235 -19.04 -6.33 -3.39
CA LEU A 235 -18.78 -5.96 -1.99
C LEU A 235 -19.29 -4.55 -1.67
N ASN A 236 -19.19 -3.60 -2.60
CA ASN A 236 -19.73 -2.26 -2.42
C ASN A 236 -21.26 -2.30 -2.35
N ALA A 237 -21.92 -3.00 -3.27
CA ALA A 237 -23.38 -3.16 -3.29
C ALA A 237 -23.92 -3.88 -2.05
N ALA A 238 -23.12 -4.79 -1.48
CA ALA A 238 -23.41 -5.46 -0.21
C ALA A 238 -23.15 -4.58 1.04
N GLY A 239 -22.47 -3.42 0.89
CA GLY A 239 -22.06 -2.57 2.00
C GLY A 239 -20.85 -3.11 2.78
N MET A 240 -20.11 -4.04 2.20
CA MET A 240 -19.03 -4.79 2.85
C MET A 240 -17.64 -4.17 2.66
N LEU A 241 -17.47 -3.22 1.73
CA LEU A 241 -16.16 -2.56 1.56
C LEU A 241 -15.71 -1.84 2.83
N PHE A 242 -16.61 -1.15 3.53
CA PHE A 242 -16.26 -0.54 4.81
C PHE A 242 -15.74 -1.58 5.80
N ALA A 243 -16.50 -2.68 5.99
CA ALA A 243 -16.13 -3.76 6.90
C ALA A 243 -14.80 -4.43 6.52
N LEU A 244 -14.53 -4.63 5.22
CA LEU A 244 -13.28 -5.19 4.72
C LEU A 244 -12.07 -4.34 5.16
N PHE A 245 -12.15 -3.01 4.99
CA PHE A 245 -11.06 -2.12 5.39
C PHE A 245 -10.98 -1.86 6.89
N ASP A 246 -12.09 -2.00 7.61
CA ASP A 246 -12.17 -1.76 9.04
C ASP A 246 -11.71 -2.97 9.86
N ARG A 247 -12.06 -4.17 9.40
CA ARG A 247 -11.84 -5.44 10.12
C ARG A 247 -10.66 -6.26 9.63
N VAL A 248 -10.09 -5.94 8.46
CA VAL A 248 -8.72 -6.38 8.13
C VAL A 248 -7.77 -5.37 8.75
N ASP A 249 -7.46 -5.59 10.02
CA ASP A 249 -6.81 -4.61 10.88
C ASP A 249 -5.42 -4.98 11.37
N ASP A 250 -5.00 -6.25 11.22
CA ASP A 250 -3.59 -6.60 11.31
C ASP A 250 -2.80 -5.79 10.27
N LEU A 251 -1.67 -5.27 10.73
CA LEU A 251 -0.87 -4.32 9.96
C LEU A 251 -0.30 -4.97 8.69
N ASP A 252 0.14 -6.23 8.76
CA ASP A 252 0.68 -6.97 7.64
C ASP A 252 -0.42 -7.40 6.65
N SER A 253 -1.56 -7.86 7.16
CA SER A 253 -2.75 -8.15 6.37
C SER A 253 -3.29 -6.92 5.65
N ARG A 254 -3.39 -5.78 6.33
CA ARG A 254 -3.83 -4.50 5.75
C ARG A 254 -2.91 -4.05 4.64
N ARG A 255 -1.59 -4.13 4.82
CA ARG A 255 -0.62 -3.82 3.75
C ARG A 255 -0.81 -4.75 2.54
N ARG A 256 -1.02 -6.04 2.78
CA ARG A 256 -1.29 -7.01 1.70
C ARG A 256 -2.60 -6.70 0.98
N LEU A 257 -3.66 -6.34 1.71
CA LEU A 257 -4.93 -5.89 1.13
C LEU A 257 -4.71 -4.71 0.17
N LEU A 258 -3.99 -3.68 0.62
CA LEU A 258 -3.68 -2.49 -0.19
C LEU A 258 -2.92 -2.84 -1.47
N GLN A 259 -1.95 -3.76 -1.40
CA GLN A 259 -1.18 -4.20 -2.56
C GLN A 259 -2.03 -5.01 -3.56
N ILE A 260 -2.90 -5.90 -3.08
CA ILE A 260 -3.84 -6.67 -3.91
C ILE A 260 -4.79 -5.73 -4.65
N LEU A 261 -5.40 -4.80 -3.92
CA LEU A 261 -6.35 -3.85 -4.49
C LEU A 261 -5.67 -2.80 -5.39
N GLY A 262 -4.41 -2.44 -5.10
CA GLY A 262 -3.65 -1.53 -5.95
C GLY A 262 -3.46 -2.08 -7.37
N ARG A 263 -3.08 -3.35 -7.50
CA ARG A 263 -2.68 -3.96 -8.78
C ARG A 263 -3.82 -4.51 -9.64
N GLY A 264 -4.96 -4.85 -9.04
CA GLY A 264 -6.00 -5.66 -9.70
C GLY A 264 -7.28 -4.93 -10.08
N LEU A 265 -7.34 -3.60 -9.93
CA LEU A 265 -8.56 -2.82 -10.14
C LEU A 265 -8.51 -1.97 -11.40
N ASP A 266 -9.65 -1.91 -12.12
CA ASP A 266 -9.89 -0.93 -13.17
C ASP A 266 -10.28 0.43 -12.57
N ALA A 267 -10.46 1.46 -13.41
CA ALA A 267 -10.76 2.81 -12.94
C ALA A 267 -12.06 2.92 -12.13
N ALA A 268 -13.09 2.16 -12.51
CA ALA A 268 -14.40 2.24 -11.86
C ALA A 268 -14.37 1.55 -10.49
N SER A 269 -13.84 0.34 -10.40
CA SER A 269 -13.72 -0.37 -9.11
C SER A 269 -12.73 0.31 -8.18
N ARG A 270 -11.68 0.97 -8.72
CA ARG A 270 -10.71 1.73 -7.92
C ARG A 270 -11.35 2.94 -7.24
N ALA A 271 -12.21 3.68 -7.95
CA ALA A 271 -12.93 4.83 -7.38
C ALA A 271 -13.81 4.45 -6.18
N LEU A 272 -14.28 3.20 -6.09
CA LEU A 272 -15.01 2.69 -4.93
C LEU A 272 -14.09 2.45 -3.72
N VAL A 273 -12.83 2.10 -3.95
CA VAL A 273 -11.85 1.73 -2.91
C VAL A 273 -11.07 2.93 -2.37
N GLU A 274 -10.73 3.91 -3.22
CA GLU A 274 -9.93 5.08 -2.87
C GLU A 274 -10.42 5.85 -1.63
N PRO A 275 -11.73 6.05 -1.38
CA PRO A 275 -12.20 6.68 -0.15
C PRO A 275 -11.85 5.89 1.13
N HIS A 276 -11.84 4.56 1.07
CA HIS A 276 -11.49 3.71 2.18
C HIS A 276 -9.98 3.71 2.44
N VAL A 277 -9.17 3.68 1.38
CA VAL A 277 -7.71 3.79 1.46
C VAL A 277 -7.30 5.12 2.10
N ARG A 278 -7.89 6.23 1.65
CA ARG A 278 -7.61 7.56 2.20
C ARG A 278 -7.94 7.67 3.70
N ARG A 279 -9.01 7.00 4.16
CA ARG A 279 -9.36 6.96 5.59
C ARG A 279 -8.25 6.34 6.44
N LEU A 280 -7.47 5.41 5.89
CA LEU A 280 -6.35 4.78 6.58
C LEU A 280 -5.09 5.65 6.62
N GLY A 281 -5.08 6.77 5.89
CA GLY A 281 -4.02 7.76 5.90
C GLY A 281 -2.99 7.58 4.78
N PRO A 282 -1.99 8.49 4.70
CA PRO A 282 -1.14 8.61 3.52
C PRO A 282 -0.20 7.42 3.30
N GLY A 283 0.24 6.73 4.36
CA GLY A 283 1.00 5.49 4.23
C GLY A 283 0.21 4.38 3.50
N ALA A 284 -1.11 4.33 3.70
CA ALA A 284 -1.97 3.39 2.99
C ALA A 284 -2.17 3.77 1.52
N GLU A 285 -2.35 5.08 1.23
CA GLU A 285 -2.39 5.59 -0.14
C GLU A 285 -1.08 5.27 -0.89
N LEU A 286 0.06 5.47 -0.23
CA LEU A 286 1.36 5.13 -0.79
C LEU A 286 1.44 3.66 -1.19
N GLN A 287 1.10 2.73 -0.28
CA GLN A 287 1.17 1.29 -0.57
C GLN A 287 0.19 0.88 -1.67
N PHE A 288 -1.02 1.42 -1.65
CA PHE A 288 -2.03 1.17 -2.68
C PHE A 288 -1.56 1.63 -4.07
N ASN A 289 -1.04 2.87 -4.15
CA ASN A 289 -0.59 3.44 -5.42
C ASN A 289 0.73 2.83 -5.92
N LEU A 290 1.65 2.45 -5.05
CA LEU A 290 2.83 1.68 -5.43
C LEU A 290 2.44 0.29 -5.98
N GLY A 291 1.43 -0.36 -5.38
CA GLY A 291 0.85 -1.60 -5.88
C GLY A 291 0.26 -1.45 -7.29
N ARG A 292 -0.42 -0.33 -7.56
CA ARG A 292 -0.94 0.02 -8.90
C ARG A 292 0.15 0.05 -9.98
N TYR A 293 1.36 0.43 -9.63
CA TYR A 293 2.49 0.49 -10.54
C TYR A 293 3.44 -0.71 -10.43
N GLY A 294 3.00 -1.80 -9.77
CA GLY A 294 3.72 -3.08 -9.74
C GLY A 294 4.77 -3.23 -8.64
N VAL A 295 4.87 -2.30 -7.68
CA VAL A 295 5.76 -2.44 -6.53
C VAL A 295 5.04 -3.20 -5.41
N THR A 296 5.02 -4.52 -5.53
CA THR A 296 4.27 -5.40 -4.61
C THR A 296 5.14 -6.33 -3.78
N ALA A 297 6.45 -6.36 -4.02
CA ALA A 297 7.38 -7.27 -3.36
C ALA A 297 8.60 -6.53 -2.80
N PRO A 298 9.11 -6.97 -1.63
CA PRO A 298 10.33 -6.42 -1.05
C PRO A 298 11.54 -6.64 -1.98
N ALA A 299 12.57 -5.80 -1.85
CA ALA A 299 13.82 -6.03 -2.57
C ALA A 299 14.52 -7.32 -2.10
N PRO A 300 15.24 -8.02 -3.00
CA PRO A 300 16.24 -9.00 -2.59
C PRO A 300 17.24 -8.36 -1.62
N ALA A 301 17.74 -9.15 -0.65
CA ALA A 301 18.77 -8.69 0.25
C ALA A 301 19.99 -8.19 -0.54
N PHE A 302 20.49 -7.01 -0.18
CA PHE A 302 21.61 -6.36 -0.86
C PHE A 302 22.63 -5.86 0.15
N ASN A 303 23.89 -6.27 -0.01
CA ASN A 303 25.02 -5.78 0.76
C ASN A 303 25.74 -4.68 -0.04
N PRO A 304 25.65 -3.40 0.37
CA PRO A 304 26.25 -2.29 -0.36
C PRO A 304 27.76 -2.17 -0.17
N ALA A 305 28.32 -2.73 0.92
CA ALA A 305 29.68 -2.45 1.37
C ALA A 305 30.77 -2.65 0.30
N PRO A 306 30.74 -3.70 -0.56
CA PRO A 306 31.74 -3.85 -1.61
C PRO A 306 31.70 -2.75 -2.67
N LEU A 307 30.50 -2.27 -3.02
CA LEU A 307 30.35 -1.17 -3.97
C LEU A 307 30.71 0.16 -3.30
N GLU A 308 30.28 0.39 -2.06
CA GLU A 308 30.65 1.60 -1.31
C GLU A 308 32.16 1.76 -1.19
N ALA A 309 32.87 0.68 -0.84
CA ALA A 309 34.33 0.69 -0.76
C ALA A 309 35.01 1.00 -2.11
N ALA A 310 34.35 0.71 -3.23
CA ALA A 310 34.89 0.95 -4.57
C ALA A 310 34.62 2.37 -5.11
N VAL A 311 33.50 2.98 -4.73
CA VAL A 311 33.02 4.22 -5.38
C VAL A 311 32.60 5.37 -4.47
N VAL A 312 32.53 5.18 -3.16
CA VAL A 312 32.16 6.23 -2.20
C VAL A 312 33.43 6.77 -1.52
N GLY A 313 33.73 8.04 -1.75
CA GLY A 313 34.85 8.74 -1.11
C GLY A 313 34.68 8.81 0.41
N THR A 314 35.73 8.54 1.18
CA THR A 314 35.67 8.45 2.65
C THR A 314 36.28 9.66 3.37
N ARG A 315 36.57 10.78 2.68
CA ARG A 315 37.16 11.95 3.35
C ARG A 315 36.13 12.59 4.31
N ARG A 316 36.21 12.19 5.57
CA ARG A 316 35.56 12.86 6.70
C ARG A 316 36.43 14.03 7.14
N THR A 317 35.97 15.25 6.96
CA THR A 317 36.58 16.40 7.64
C THR A 317 35.99 16.49 9.04
N SER A 318 36.79 16.20 10.06
CA SER A 318 36.42 16.39 11.45
C SER A 318 36.41 17.89 11.79
N ARG A 319 35.21 18.47 11.96
CA ARG A 319 35.00 19.55 12.93
C ARG A 319 33.78 19.21 13.77
N THR A 320 33.95 19.40 15.07
CA THR A 320 33.22 18.83 16.20
C THR A 320 31.73 19.17 16.20
N GLY A 321 30.90 18.12 16.27
CA GLY A 321 29.49 18.14 16.64
C GLY A 321 29.11 16.76 17.15
N PHE A 322 28.13 16.69 18.06
CA PHE A 322 27.55 15.41 18.51
C PHE A 322 27.11 14.61 17.26
N ASN A 323 27.66 13.40 17.05
CA ASN A 323 27.39 12.46 15.93
C ASN A 323 28.22 12.54 14.63
N GLY A 324 29.49 12.94 14.67
CA GLY A 324 30.44 12.68 13.56
C GLY A 324 30.30 13.61 12.35
N GLY A 325 31.41 13.88 11.65
CA GLY A 325 31.45 14.82 10.53
C GLY A 325 30.82 14.28 9.24
N PHE A 326 30.50 15.18 8.31
CA PHE A 326 29.94 14.86 6.99
C PHE A 326 30.97 14.25 6.04
N LEU A 327 30.50 13.38 5.15
CA LEU A 327 31.17 13.13 3.88
C LEU A 327 30.92 14.31 2.93
N ARG A 328 32.00 14.86 2.37
CA ARG A 328 31.95 16.05 1.49
C ARG A 328 32.32 15.74 0.05
N ASP A 329 32.82 14.54 -0.21
CA ASP A 329 33.23 14.14 -1.55
C ASP A 329 31.99 13.94 -2.44
N ALA A 330 32.17 14.11 -3.75
CA ALA A 330 31.18 13.76 -4.77
C ALA A 330 30.71 12.30 -4.61
N PHE A 331 29.43 12.05 -4.91
CA PHE A 331 28.79 10.74 -4.75
C PHE A 331 28.85 10.20 -3.31
N THR A 332 28.50 11.06 -2.34
CA THR A 332 28.37 10.68 -0.93
C THR A 332 27.02 11.04 -0.31
N GLY A 333 26.09 11.59 -1.09
CA GLY A 333 24.72 11.87 -0.65
C GLY A 333 23.86 10.62 -0.42
N VAL A 334 22.56 10.81 -0.24
CA VAL A 334 21.56 9.76 0.03
C VAL A 334 21.53 8.69 -1.07
N GLY A 335 21.78 9.05 -2.32
CA GLY A 335 21.91 8.11 -3.44
C GLY A 335 23.04 7.10 -3.23
N ALA A 336 24.17 7.57 -2.70
CA ALA A 336 25.36 6.75 -2.49
C ALA A 336 25.43 6.07 -1.12
N THR A 337 24.71 6.57 -0.10
CA THR A 337 24.81 6.09 1.29
C THR A 337 23.51 5.50 1.86
N GLY A 338 22.35 5.88 1.30
CA GLY A 338 21.04 5.57 1.87
C GLY A 338 20.72 6.32 3.16
N VAL A 339 21.54 7.30 3.57
CA VAL A 339 21.33 8.09 4.78
C VAL A 339 20.45 9.30 4.46
N ILE A 340 19.23 9.31 4.98
CA ILE A 340 18.26 10.41 4.78
C ILE A 340 18.66 11.62 5.66
N PRO A 341 18.60 12.86 5.15
CA PRO A 341 18.92 14.06 5.92
C PRO A 341 17.79 14.54 6.86
N VAL A 342 16.69 13.79 6.96
CA VAL A 342 15.47 14.16 7.69
C VAL A 342 15.69 14.19 9.20
N THR A 343 15.24 15.26 9.85
CA THR A 343 15.40 15.45 11.30
C THR A 343 14.05 15.73 11.96
N ARG A 344 13.70 14.91 12.96
CA ARG A 344 12.45 15.07 13.71
C ARG A 344 12.61 15.98 14.92
N TYR A 345 11.51 16.57 15.35
CA TYR A 345 11.46 17.41 16.54
C TYR A 345 11.69 16.58 17.81
N VAL A 346 12.70 16.94 18.59
CA VAL A 346 12.96 16.39 19.93
C VAL A 346 13.21 17.56 20.87
N GLY A 347 12.23 17.90 21.71
CA GLY A 347 12.32 19.03 22.63
C GLY A 347 12.14 20.38 21.93
N THR A 348 13.19 21.20 21.80
CA THR A 348 13.16 22.47 21.04
C THR A 348 14.02 22.44 19.77
N PHE A 349 14.59 21.29 19.42
CA PHE A 349 15.57 21.13 18.34
C PHE A 349 15.16 20.00 17.39
N HIS A 350 15.47 20.15 16.10
CA HIS A 350 15.33 19.08 15.11
C HIS A 350 16.59 18.21 15.12
N THR A 351 16.51 17.02 15.72
CA THR A 351 17.62 16.06 15.72
C THR A 351 17.11 14.64 15.62
N THR A 352 17.82 13.79 14.87
CA THR A 352 17.55 12.35 14.82
C THR A 352 18.87 11.61 14.92
N PRO A 353 19.01 10.62 15.83
CA PRO A 353 20.25 9.87 15.98
C PRO A 353 20.71 9.29 14.64
N GLY A 354 22.00 9.46 14.32
CA GLY A 354 22.58 8.98 13.06
C GLY A 354 22.34 9.87 11.83
N VAL A 355 21.53 10.94 11.95
CA VAL A 355 21.34 11.92 10.88
C VAL A 355 22.34 13.06 11.04
N PRO A 356 23.22 13.32 10.06
CA PRO A 356 24.21 14.38 10.11
C PRO A 356 23.60 15.77 10.40
N GLN A 357 24.19 16.52 11.32
CA GLN A 357 23.73 17.86 11.72
C GLN A 357 24.74 18.94 11.37
N ILE A 358 24.28 20.02 10.75
CA ILE A 358 25.15 21.17 10.49
C ILE A 358 25.47 21.81 11.85
N PRO A 359 26.76 21.98 12.21
CA PRO A 359 27.15 22.66 13.43
C PRO A 359 26.53 24.06 13.53
N LEU A 360 26.19 24.49 14.74
CA LEU A 360 25.59 25.81 14.94
C LEU A 360 26.48 26.95 14.40
N GLU A 361 27.81 26.80 14.52
CA GLU A 361 28.78 27.75 13.95
C GLU A 361 28.64 27.85 12.42
N ASP A 362 28.53 26.72 11.74
CA ASP A 362 28.40 26.66 10.29
C ASP A 362 27.04 27.19 9.83
N LYS A 363 25.96 26.97 10.60
CA LYS A 363 24.64 27.56 10.31
C LYS A 363 24.71 29.10 10.30
N ALA A 364 25.38 29.69 11.29
CA ALA A 364 25.56 31.14 11.35
C ALA A 364 26.41 31.67 10.19
N LEU A 365 27.49 30.95 9.84
CA LEU A 365 28.37 31.32 8.72
C LEU A 365 27.67 31.17 7.35
N LEU A 366 26.83 30.16 7.17
CA LEU A 366 25.99 29.99 5.98
C LEU A 366 24.99 31.13 5.85
N ALA A 367 24.31 31.49 6.95
CA ALA A 367 23.38 32.63 6.97
C ALA A 367 24.08 33.97 6.66
N ALA A 368 25.36 34.11 7.05
CA ALA A 368 26.20 35.26 6.76
C ALA A 368 26.86 35.22 5.36
N GLY A 369 26.65 34.16 4.57
CA GLY A 369 27.24 34.03 3.23
C GLY A 369 28.76 33.84 3.22
N HIS A 370 29.35 33.28 4.28
CA HIS A 370 30.79 33.09 4.37
C HIS A 370 31.29 32.09 3.30
N ALA A 371 32.09 32.58 2.35
CA ALA A 371 32.43 31.84 1.12
C ALA A 371 33.01 30.43 1.36
N GLY A 372 33.92 30.27 2.34
CA GLY A 372 34.51 28.96 2.65
C GLY A 372 33.51 27.96 3.23
N THR A 373 32.51 28.45 3.97
CA THR A 373 31.44 27.61 4.52
C THR A 373 30.41 27.30 3.45
N VAL A 374 30.02 28.28 2.63
CA VAL A 374 29.13 28.04 1.48
C VAL A 374 29.72 26.97 0.55
N ALA A 375 31.00 27.09 0.18
CA ALA A 375 31.68 26.11 -0.66
C ALA A 375 31.74 24.71 -0.02
N THR A 376 31.69 24.60 1.31
CA THR A 376 31.70 23.32 2.02
C THR A 376 30.40 22.53 1.88
N TYR A 377 29.27 23.24 1.70
CA TYR A 377 27.92 22.66 1.69
C TYR A 377 27.23 22.77 0.32
N SER A 378 27.98 23.14 -0.72
CA SER A 378 27.49 23.22 -2.12
C SER A 378 28.01 22.03 -2.93
N ASN A 379 27.52 21.93 -4.18
CA ASN A 379 27.95 20.96 -5.18
C ASN A 379 29.45 20.65 -5.13
N PRO A 380 29.86 19.38 -4.93
CA PRO A 380 31.25 18.99 -4.79
C PRO A 380 32.00 18.91 -6.13
N VAL A 381 31.33 18.82 -7.28
CA VAL A 381 32.00 18.69 -8.58
C VAL A 381 32.24 20.05 -9.22
N GLY A 382 33.50 20.49 -9.25
CA GLY A 382 33.88 21.71 -9.96
C GLY A 382 33.91 21.58 -11.49
N SER A 383 34.30 20.41 -12.03
CA SER A 383 34.35 20.14 -13.47
C SER A 383 33.74 18.78 -13.78
N LEU A 384 32.57 18.75 -14.43
CA LEU A 384 31.86 17.51 -14.77
C LEU A 384 32.72 16.60 -15.66
N PRO A 385 33.37 17.09 -16.74
CA PRO A 385 34.28 16.26 -17.54
C PRO A 385 35.50 15.80 -16.74
N GLY A 386 36.03 16.65 -15.85
CA GLY A 386 37.15 16.29 -14.98
C GLY A 386 36.79 15.17 -14.00
N TYR A 387 35.59 15.23 -13.40
CA TYR A 387 35.07 14.16 -12.54
C TYR A 387 34.90 12.85 -13.30
N LEU A 388 34.23 12.86 -14.46
CA LEU A 388 34.06 11.66 -15.29
C LEU A 388 35.40 11.08 -15.75
N GLY A 389 36.35 11.94 -16.14
CA GLY A 389 37.70 11.56 -16.55
C GLY A 389 38.54 10.97 -15.41
N GLY A 390 38.21 11.30 -14.16
CA GLY A 390 38.81 10.70 -12.96
C GLY A 390 38.27 9.31 -12.61
N LEU A 391 37.20 8.84 -13.27
CA LEU A 391 36.56 7.55 -13.00
C LEU A 391 36.76 6.58 -14.17
N THR A 392 37.09 5.33 -13.85
CA THR A 392 37.03 4.24 -14.83
C THR A 392 35.58 3.94 -15.22
N SER A 393 35.36 3.34 -16.39
CA SER A 393 34.02 2.87 -16.80
C SER A 393 33.42 1.87 -15.81
N THR A 394 34.25 1.03 -15.19
CA THR A 394 33.85 0.12 -14.12
C THR A 394 33.34 0.88 -12.89
N GLN A 395 34.07 1.90 -12.42
CA GLN A 395 33.62 2.70 -11.28
C GLN A 395 32.31 3.43 -11.59
N ARG A 396 32.18 4.02 -12.79
CA ARG A 396 30.93 4.68 -13.21
C ARG A 396 29.74 3.75 -13.22
N ARG A 397 29.91 2.52 -13.73
CA ARG A 397 28.89 1.47 -13.69
C ARG A 397 28.60 1.02 -12.24
N GLN A 398 29.61 0.88 -11.39
CA GLN A 398 29.45 0.51 -9.98
C GLN A 398 28.68 1.57 -9.18
N GLN A 399 28.84 2.86 -9.51
CA GLN A 399 27.98 3.92 -8.96
C GLN A 399 26.52 3.72 -9.34
N ALA A 400 26.24 3.43 -10.62
CA ALA A 400 24.90 3.11 -11.08
C ALA A 400 24.32 1.86 -10.39
N GLU A 401 25.09 0.78 -10.27
CA GLU A 401 24.68 -0.45 -9.57
C GLU A 401 24.35 -0.19 -8.09
N LEU A 402 25.18 0.60 -7.40
CA LEU A 402 24.97 0.95 -5.99
C LEU A 402 23.67 1.74 -5.82
N LEU A 403 23.45 2.76 -6.67
CA LEU A 403 22.24 3.56 -6.68
C LEU A 403 21.00 2.68 -6.90
N LEU A 404 21.00 1.83 -7.92
CA LEU A 404 19.83 1.06 -8.37
C LEU A 404 19.45 -0.08 -7.42
N ARG A 405 20.43 -0.80 -6.88
CA ARG A 405 20.19 -2.00 -6.06
C ARG A 405 19.87 -1.68 -4.61
N ARG A 406 20.24 -0.50 -4.13
CA ARG A 406 19.96 -0.07 -2.76
C ARG A 406 18.45 0.01 -2.53
N PRO A 407 17.95 -0.53 -1.39
CA PRO A 407 16.58 -0.27 -0.96
C PRO A 407 16.33 1.24 -0.84
N ILE A 408 15.10 1.67 -1.11
CA ILE A 408 14.71 3.07 -0.93
C ILE A 408 15.00 3.53 0.51
N ALA A 409 15.46 4.76 0.63
CA ALA A 409 15.54 5.47 1.89
C ALA A 409 14.21 6.23 2.06
N SER A 410 13.32 5.71 2.91
CA SER A 410 11.94 6.18 3.01
C SER A 410 11.63 6.81 4.38
N VAL A 411 10.92 7.94 4.37
CA VAL A 411 10.33 8.52 5.60
C VAL A 411 9.09 7.74 6.06
N GLU A 412 8.55 6.90 5.17
CA GLU A 412 7.40 6.03 5.34
C GLU A 412 7.83 4.55 5.49
N ALA A 413 9.05 4.28 5.99
CA ALA A 413 9.58 2.92 6.08
C ALA A 413 8.65 1.96 6.86
N SER A 414 7.93 2.47 7.86
CA SER A 414 6.92 1.72 8.64
C SER A 414 5.66 1.36 7.83
N SER A 415 5.45 1.94 6.66
CA SER A 415 4.32 1.63 5.79
C SER A 415 4.56 0.36 4.96
N TYR A 416 5.81 -0.13 4.88
CA TYR A 416 6.19 -1.32 4.13
C TYR A 416 6.26 -2.59 5.00
N ARG A 417 6.14 -3.74 4.36
CA ARG A 417 6.36 -5.06 4.96
C ARG A 417 7.70 -5.63 4.51
N GLY A 418 8.51 -6.12 5.45
CA GLY A 418 9.80 -6.74 5.14
C GLY A 418 10.85 -5.73 4.64
N ASN A 419 11.70 -6.13 3.70
CA ASN A 419 12.68 -5.21 3.11
C ASN A 419 11.98 -4.17 2.25
N LEU A 420 12.47 -2.93 2.30
CA LEU A 420 12.02 -1.88 1.39
C LEU A 420 12.31 -2.28 -0.07
N PRO A 421 11.49 -1.85 -1.05
CA PRO A 421 11.75 -2.08 -2.46
C PRO A 421 13.06 -1.41 -2.88
N SER A 422 13.71 -1.93 -3.93
CA SER A 422 14.91 -1.30 -4.49
C SER A 422 14.52 -0.05 -5.26
N ARG A 423 15.45 0.89 -5.38
CA ARG A 423 15.25 2.07 -6.23
C ARG A 423 14.94 1.67 -7.67
N ALA A 424 15.54 0.59 -8.19
CA ALA A 424 15.23 0.06 -9.52
C ALA A 424 13.76 -0.39 -9.66
N GLN A 425 13.16 -1.02 -8.64
CA GLN A 425 11.74 -1.38 -8.66
C GLN A 425 10.86 -0.13 -8.71
N VAL A 426 11.18 0.88 -7.90
CA VAL A 426 10.42 2.13 -7.84
C VAL A 426 10.60 2.98 -9.10
N MET A 427 11.79 3.03 -9.68
CA MET A 427 12.06 3.70 -10.96
C MET A 427 11.33 3.02 -12.12
N THR A 428 11.25 1.69 -12.14
CA THR A 428 10.44 0.95 -13.14
C THR A 428 8.95 1.32 -13.01
N ALA A 429 8.44 1.39 -11.78
CA ALA A 429 7.06 1.78 -11.52
C ALA A 429 6.76 3.21 -11.95
N ALA A 430 7.62 4.16 -11.60
CA ALA A 430 7.51 5.55 -12.01
C ALA A 430 7.63 5.72 -13.54
N ALA A 431 8.50 4.94 -14.20
CA ALA A 431 8.62 4.91 -15.65
C ALA A 431 7.31 4.48 -16.32
N SER A 432 6.68 3.42 -15.79
CA SER A 432 5.39 2.94 -16.27
C SER A 432 4.28 3.98 -16.06
N ALA A 433 4.30 4.72 -14.96
CA ALA A 433 3.31 5.76 -14.67
C ALA A 433 3.38 6.96 -15.65
N HIS A 434 4.58 7.23 -16.18
CA HIS A 434 4.86 8.45 -16.94
C HIS A 434 5.28 8.22 -18.40
N ASN A 435 5.08 7.02 -18.95
CA ASN A 435 5.50 6.67 -20.31
C ASN A 435 6.99 7.00 -20.55
N LEU A 436 7.84 6.64 -19.60
CA LEU A 436 9.29 6.76 -19.70
C LEU A 436 9.91 5.36 -19.64
N HIS A 437 11.22 5.29 -19.86
CA HIS A 437 12.05 4.14 -19.60
C HIS A 437 12.80 4.34 -18.27
N GLY A 438 12.88 3.31 -17.41
CA GLY A 438 13.50 3.42 -16.09
C GLY A 438 14.93 3.96 -16.12
N ALA A 439 15.72 3.53 -17.12
CA ALA A 439 17.09 4.01 -17.33
C ALA A 439 17.19 5.53 -17.52
N LEU A 440 16.17 6.20 -18.07
CA LEU A 440 16.16 7.67 -18.18
C LEU A 440 16.08 8.29 -16.78
N ILE A 441 15.09 7.89 -15.97
CA ILE A 441 14.90 8.40 -14.61
C ILE A 441 16.17 8.17 -13.77
N ALA A 442 16.72 6.97 -13.85
CA ALA A 442 17.95 6.60 -13.17
C ALA A 442 19.16 7.43 -13.62
N ALA A 443 19.25 7.81 -14.89
CA ALA A 443 20.35 8.62 -15.41
C ALA A 443 20.35 10.04 -14.82
N PHE A 444 19.17 10.68 -14.77
CA PHE A 444 19.02 12.00 -14.16
C PHE A 444 19.36 11.95 -12.68
N ILE A 445 18.81 10.99 -11.94
CA ILE A 445 19.13 10.81 -10.52
C ILE A 445 20.63 10.52 -10.33
N LEU A 446 21.24 9.68 -11.16
CA LEU A 446 22.67 9.37 -11.03
C LEU A 446 23.55 10.59 -11.31
N ALA A 447 23.20 11.43 -12.28
CA ALA A 447 23.90 12.68 -12.55
C ALA A 447 23.83 13.62 -11.33
N GLU A 448 22.63 13.87 -10.79
CA GLU A 448 22.45 14.67 -9.57
C GLU A 448 23.26 14.10 -8.41
N GLN A 449 23.17 12.78 -8.18
CA GLN A 449 23.86 12.14 -7.05
C GLN A 449 25.39 12.09 -7.20
N ARG A 450 25.92 12.14 -8.44
CA ARG A 450 27.36 12.28 -8.65
C ARG A 450 27.85 13.66 -8.23
N ASP A 451 27.04 14.69 -8.42
CA ASP A 451 27.30 16.04 -7.96
C ASP A 451 26.62 16.36 -6.61
N GLN A 452 26.47 15.34 -5.75
CA GLN A 452 25.89 15.50 -4.41
C GLN A 452 26.82 14.97 -3.32
N SER A 453 26.81 15.65 -2.17
CA SER A 453 27.49 15.21 -0.94
C SER A 453 26.52 15.09 0.24
N GLN A 454 26.92 14.37 1.29
CA GLN A 454 26.14 14.28 2.53
C GLN A 454 26.01 15.64 3.25
N ALA A 455 27.04 16.49 3.12
CA ALA A 455 26.99 17.85 3.65
C ALA A 455 25.91 18.68 2.94
N GLU A 456 25.84 18.56 1.62
CA GLU A 456 24.84 19.24 0.81
C GLU A 456 23.41 18.78 1.11
N ASP A 457 23.16 17.47 1.18
CA ASP A 457 21.85 16.91 1.59
C ASP A 457 21.36 17.52 2.91
N ALA A 458 22.27 17.66 3.88
CA ALA A 458 21.95 18.26 5.17
C ALA A 458 21.66 19.76 5.07
N LYS A 459 22.41 20.51 4.23
CA LYS A 459 22.17 21.94 3.99
C LYS A 459 20.83 22.15 3.30
N ASP A 460 20.52 21.37 2.28
CA ASP A 460 19.30 21.49 1.50
C ASP A 460 18.07 21.23 2.36
N TYR A 461 18.05 20.11 3.08
CA TYR A 461 16.91 19.75 3.93
C TYR A 461 16.77 20.70 5.13
N GLN A 462 17.86 21.00 5.85
CA GLN A 462 17.79 21.91 7.01
C GLN A 462 17.52 23.36 6.59
N GLY A 463 17.92 23.76 5.39
CA GLY A 463 17.57 25.06 4.80
C GLY A 463 16.07 25.17 4.53
N ALA A 464 15.48 24.15 3.91
CA ALA A 464 14.05 24.10 3.61
C ALA A 464 13.16 24.03 4.85
N THR A 465 13.59 23.32 5.89
CA THR A 465 12.82 23.13 7.13
C THR A 465 13.17 24.15 8.23
N SER A 466 14.06 25.11 7.93
CA SER A 466 14.36 26.21 8.84
C SER A 466 13.19 27.20 8.93
N ILE A 467 13.26 28.10 9.92
CA ILE A 467 12.34 29.25 10.03
C ILE A 467 12.27 30.11 8.76
N MET A 468 13.30 30.08 7.91
CA MET A 468 13.37 30.85 6.67
C MET A 468 12.66 30.15 5.49
N ARG A 469 12.38 28.85 5.60
CA ARG A 469 11.73 28.04 4.55
C ARG A 469 12.37 28.24 3.17
N GLY A 470 13.66 27.94 3.09
CA GLY A 470 14.41 28.09 1.84
C GLY A 470 13.86 27.19 0.73
N ASP A 471 13.84 27.69 -0.50
CA ASP A 471 13.39 26.94 -1.67
C ASP A 471 14.53 26.10 -2.26
N THR A 472 14.95 25.08 -1.53
CA THR A 472 16.10 24.23 -1.90
C THR A 472 15.69 23.06 -2.79
N SER A 473 16.66 22.49 -3.50
CA SER A 473 16.56 21.20 -4.20
C SER A 473 16.83 20.06 -3.23
N ILE A 474 15.97 19.04 -3.18
CA ILE A 474 16.05 17.98 -2.16
C ILE A 474 16.03 16.59 -2.80
N GLY A 475 16.80 15.68 -2.20
CA GLY A 475 16.70 14.24 -2.41
C GLY A 475 17.39 13.75 -3.69
N LEU A 476 16.99 12.55 -4.13
CA LEU A 476 17.64 11.80 -5.20
C LEU A 476 17.84 12.60 -6.49
N GLY A 477 16.79 13.26 -6.97
CA GLY A 477 16.82 14.05 -8.19
C GLY A 477 16.90 15.54 -7.98
N GLN A 478 17.28 16.02 -6.78
CA GLN A 478 17.44 17.46 -6.52
C GLN A 478 16.20 18.29 -6.92
N VAL A 479 15.02 17.80 -6.52
CA VAL A 479 13.75 18.45 -6.88
C VAL A 479 13.54 19.67 -5.98
N VAL A 480 13.27 20.84 -6.58
CA VAL A 480 13.01 22.08 -5.83
C VAL A 480 11.64 22.05 -5.16
N VAL A 481 11.56 22.48 -3.89
CA VAL A 481 10.31 22.47 -3.09
C VAL A 481 9.17 23.20 -3.80
N SER A 482 9.41 24.40 -4.33
CA SER A 482 8.38 25.17 -5.06
C SER A 482 7.98 24.52 -6.38
N THR A 483 8.90 23.87 -7.09
CA THR A 483 8.62 23.09 -8.31
C THR A 483 7.70 21.91 -7.98
N ALA A 484 8.00 21.17 -6.92
CA ALA A 484 7.16 20.06 -6.46
C ALA A 484 5.72 20.49 -6.19
N ARG A 485 5.54 21.63 -5.52
CA ARG A 485 4.22 22.18 -5.20
C ARG A 485 3.51 22.74 -6.44
N ARG A 486 4.23 23.48 -7.30
CA ARG A 486 3.68 24.12 -8.49
C ARG A 486 3.16 23.10 -9.51
N HIS A 487 3.86 21.99 -9.66
CA HIS A 487 3.56 20.95 -10.67
C HIS A 487 2.87 19.72 -10.08
N ASP A 488 2.47 19.78 -8.81
CA ASP A 488 1.77 18.71 -8.10
C ASP A 488 2.51 17.37 -8.20
N LEU A 489 3.81 17.38 -7.88
CA LEU A 489 4.71 16.29 -8.25
C LEU A 489 4.45 14.96 -7.51
N PHE A 490 3.63 14.98 -6.47
CA PHE A 490 3.22 13.79 -5.72
C PHE A 490 1.86 13.23 -6.17
N ALA A 491 1.34 13.71 -7.32
CA ALA A 491 0.07 13.33 -7.96
C ALA A 491 -0.24 11.84 -7.94
N ASP A 492 0.79 11.04 -8.20
CA ASP A 492 0.66 9.63 -8.50
C ASP A 492 0.65 8.74 -7.26
N LEU A 493 1.14 9.24 -6.11
CA LEU A 493 1.29 8.48 -4.88
C LEU A 493 0.39 8.94 -3.74
N VAL A 494 0.02 10.22 -3.73
CA VAL A 494 -0.90 10.80 -2.74
C VAL A 494 -2.18 11.21 -3.48
N SER A 495 -3.35 11.24 -2.86
CA SER A 495 -4.54 11.77 -3.51
C SER A 495 -4.63 13.30 -3.41
N GLU A 496 -5.31 13.93 -4.35
CA GLU A 496 -5.55 15.38 -4.35
C GLU A 496 -6.21 15.88 -3.04
N PRO A 497 -7.24 15.22 -2.46
CA PRO A 497 -7.76 15.60 -1.16
C PRO A 497 -6.70 15.59 -0.07
N THR A 498 -5.86 14.53 -0.02
CA THR A 498 -4.80 14.40 0.97
C THR A 498 -3.71 15.45 0.80
N ARG A 499 -3.39 15.86 -0.44
CA ARG A 499 -2.44 16.93 -0.73
C ARG A 499 -2.98 18.34 -0.52
N ARG A 500 -4.28 18.53 -0.74
CA ARG A 500 -4.99 19.76 -0.36
C ARG A 500 -5.32 19.79 1.12
N THR A 501 -4.95 18.73 1.86
CA THR A 501 -4.72 18.76 3.29
C THR A 501 -3.19 18.74 3.62
N ASP A 502 -2.69 19.15 4.79
CA ASP A 502 -1.28 19.55 5.11
C ASP A 502 -0.38 18.35 5.28
N GLY A 503 -0.85 17.18 4.88
CA GLY A 503 -0.13 15.94 5.06
C GLY A 503 0.00 15.53 6.53
N LEU A 504 -0.31 14.26 6.74
CA LEU A 504 0.25 13.33 7.74
C LEU A 504 -0.01 13.55 9.24
N ASN A 505 -0.23 14.78 9.75
CA ASN A 505 -0.45 15.00 11.20
C ASN A 505 -1.74 15.76 11.57
N ASP A 506 -2.32 16.56 10.66
CA ASP A 506 -3.55 17.33 10.91
C ASP A 506 -4.43 17.43 9.64
N PRO A 507 -5.65 16.86 9.62
CA PRO A 507 -6.53 16.85 8.46
C PRO A 507 -7.21 18.20 8.13
N SER A 508 -6.86 19.32 8.78
CA SER A 508 -7.57 20.61 8.66
C SER A 508 -6.86 21.75 7.89
N ARG A 509 -5.63 21.57 7.39
CA ARG A 509 -4.84 22.54 6.56
C ARG A 509 -4.34 21.87 5.27
N PRO A 510 -3.75 22.50 4.21
CA PRO A 510 -3.17 21.93 2.93
C PRO A 510 -1.64 21.71 2.85
N LEU A 511 -1.07 20.78 2.01
CA LEU A 511 0.37 20.35 2.04
C LEU A 511 1.32 21.54 2.03
N GLY A 512 1.99 21.69 3.15
CA GLY A 512 2.85 22.80 3.48
C GLY A 512 4.23 22.63 2.90
N HIS A 513 5.01 23.69 3.04
CA HIS A 513 6.39 23.73 2.61
C HIS A 513 7.22 22.60 3.25
N ASP A 514 7.11 22.46 4.57
CA ASP A 514 7.96 21.55 5.35
C ASP A 514 7.58 20.09 5.08
N ALA A 515 6.27 19.78 4.97
CA ALA A 515 5.79 18.46 4.57
C ALA A 515 6.19 18.10 3.13
N THR A 516 6.25 19.07 2.21
CA THR A 516 6.78 18.85 0.86
C THR A 516 8.28 18.49 0.93
N ALA A 517 9.06 19.19 1.75
CA ALA A 517 10.48 18.91 1.93
C ALA A 517 10.72 17.50 2.52
N ASP A 518 9.90 17.07 3.49
CA ASP A 518 9.94 15.71 4.04
C ASP A 518 9.67 14.64 2.98
N LEU A 519 8.64 14.83 2.15
CA LEU A 519 8.34 13.91 1.06
C LEU A 519 9.45 13.88 0.02
N LEU A 520 10.03 15.03 -0.34
CA LEU A 520 11.16 15.07 -1.28
C LEU A 520 12.42 14.36 -0.75
N ALA A 521 12.61 14.28 0.57
CA ALA A 521 13.70 13.53 1.16
C ALA A 521 13.47 12.01 1.17
N SER A 522 12.26 11.54 0.84
CA SER A 522 11.92 10.13 0.72
C SER A 522 12.07 9.68 -0.74
N ASP A 523 12.88 8.64 -0.95
CA ASP A 523 13.30 8.20 -2.28
C ASP A 523 12.12 7.92 -3.23
N GLU A 524 11.06 7.26 -2.77
CA GLU A 524 9.94 6.87 -3.62
C GLU A 524 9.12 8.06 -4.12
N TYR A 525 8.89 9.05 -3.27
CA TYR A 525 8.21 10.28 -3.64
C TYR A 525 9.09 11.13 -4.55
N ASN A 526 10.40 11.18 -4.27
CA ASN A 526 11.37 11.87 -5.10
C ASN A 526 11.48 11.25 -6.50
N ILE A 527 11.58 9.91 -6.61
CA ILE A 527 11.65 9.19 -7.88
C ILE A 527 10.41 9.46 -8.74
N PHE A 528 9.21 9.39 -8.15
CA PHE A 528 7.97 9.71 -8.87
C PHE A 528 7.91 11.19 -9.26
N ALA A 529 8.37 12.10 -8.39
CA ALA A 529 8.45 13.52 -8.71
C ALA A 529 9.38 13.81 -9.90
N VAL A 530 10.56 13.18 -9.93
CA VAL A 530 11.50 13.25 -11.06
C VAL A 530 10.85 12.73 -12.34
N ALA A 531 10.26 11.54 -12.30
CA ALA A 531 9.63 10.93 -13.47
C ALA A 531 8.50 11.80 -14.04
N ARG A 532 7.64 12.32 -13.15
CA ARG A 532 6.55 13.21 -13.53
C ARG A 532 7.05 14.52 -14.12
N TYR A 533 8.08 15.12 -13.53
CA TYR A 533 8.66 16.37 -14.03
C TYR A 533 9.35 16.17 -15.38
N LEU A 534 10.12 15.08 -15.56
CA LEU A 534 10.73 14.73 -16.85
C LEU A 534 9.66 14.58 -17.94
N ARG A 535 8.56 13.90 -17.64
CA ARG A 535 7.42 13.77 -18.56
C ARG A 535 6.82 15.13 -18.90
N LEU A 536 6.61 16.00 -17.91
CA LEU A 536 6.09 17.36 -18.11
C LEU A 536 6.99 18.18 -19.05
N VAL A 537 8.30 18.16 -18.80
CA VAL A 537 9.29 18.89 -19.61
C VAL A 537 9.32 18.32 -21.03
N ALA A 538 9.34 17.00 -21.20
CA ALA A 538 9.31 16.35 -22.50
C ALA A 538 8.00 16.69 -23.27
N ASP A 539 6.84 16.70 -22.61
CA ASP A 539 5.56 17.09 -23.23
C ASP A 539 5.54 18.55 -23.65
N GLN A 540 6.21 19.43 -22.89
CA GLN A 540 6.40 20.82 -23.30
C GLN A 540 7.27 20.89 -24.56
N GLY A 541 8.38 20.16 -24.62
CA GLY A 541 9.27 20.10 -25.78
C GLY A 541 8.58 19.59 -27.03
N ALA A 542 7.74 18.56 -26.90
CA ALA A 542 6.94 18.00 -28.00
C ALA A 542 5.98 19.01 -28.66
N ARG A 543 5.66 20.11 -27.98
CA ARG A 543 4.81 21.19 -28.49
C ARG A 543 5.60 22.38 -29.06
N MET A 544 6.91 22.37 -28.94
CA MET A 544 7.78 23.43 -29.44
C MET A 544 8.10 23.24 -30.94
N SER A 545 8.70 24.26 -31.52
CA SER A 545 9.29 24.22 -32.87
C SER A 545 10.79 24.48 -32.76
N LEU A 546 11.62 23.64 -33.38
CA LEU A 546 13.08 23.86 -33.41
C LEU A 546 13.46 25.19 -34.04
N ALA A 547 12.63 25.72 -34.96
CA ALA A 547 12.87 27.05 -35.53
C ALA A 547 12.78 28.18 -34.50
N ALA A 548 12.08 27.96 -33.38
CA ALA A 548 12.00 28.90 -32.26
C ALA A 548 13.11 28.69 -31.21
N LEU A 549 13.95 27.67 -31.38
CA LEU A 549 15.01 27.27 -30.45
C LEU A 549 16.36 27.13 -31.19
N PRO A 550 16.89 28.23 -31.77
CA PRO A 550 18.08 28.16 -32.62
C PRO A 550 19.34 27.68 -31.89
N ASN A 551 19.53 28.02 -30.61
CA ASN A 551 20.69 27.54 -29.86
C ASN A 551 20.57 26.04 -29.58
N THR A 552 19.39 25.60 -29.16
CA THR A 552 19.07 24.19 -28.94
C THR A 552 19.29 23.37 -30.20
N ALA A 553 18.78 23.83 -31.34
CA ALA A 553 18.94 23.15 -32.63
C ALA A 553 20.41 23.09 -33.09
N ALA A 554 21.19 24.13 -32.81
CA ALA A 554 22.62 24.14 -33.12
C ALA A 554 23.42 23.18 -32.24
N GLN A 555 23.08 23.07 -30.96
CA GLN A 555 23.76 22.20 -30.01
C GLN A 555 23.40 20.72 -30.20
N TYR A 556 22.15 20.42 -30.55
CA TYR A 556 21.61 19.06 -30.65
C TYR A 556 21.02 18.79 -32.04
N PRO A 557 21.86 18.59 -33.07
CA PRO A 557 21.42 18.47 -34.46
C PRO A 557 20.56 17.22 -34.73
N GLY A 558 20.62 16.20 -33.87
CA GLY A 558 19.80 14.99 -33.93
C GLY A 558 18.54 15.03 -33.07
N LEU A 559 18.21 16.17 -32.46
CA LEU A 559 17.03 16.34 -31.61
C LEU A 559 15.73 16.18 -32.41
N ASP A 560 14.86 15.27 -32.00
CA ASP A 560 13.51 15.11 -32.52
C ASP A 560 12.48 15.49 -31.45
N LEU A 561 11.97 16.73 -31.49
CA LEU A 561 10.99 17.19 -30.51
C LEU A 561 9.72 16.33 -30.49
N ALA A 562 9.26 15.80 -31.63
CA ALA A 562 8.04 15.02 -31.70
C ALA A 562 8.18 13.67 -30.98
N ALA A 563 9.39 13.08 -30.99
CA ALA A 563 9.69 11.83 -30.29
C ALA A 563 9.39 11.92 -28.79
N TYR A 564 9.50 13.11 -28.18
CA TYR A 564 9.19 13.29 -26.76
C TYR A 564 7.77 12.85 -26.39
N SER A 565 6.79 12.95 -27.29
CA SER A 565 5.41 12.48 -27.02
C SER A 565 5.31 10.96 -26.76
N GLY A 566 6.28 10.20 -27.28
CA GLY A 566 6.38 8.75 -27.12
C GLY A 566 7.16 8.32 -25.87
N ASN A 567 7.37 7.01 -25.77
CA ASN A 567 8.16 6.42 -24.69
C ASN A 567 9.66 6.73 -24.86
N SER A 568 10.33 7.08 -23.77
CA SER A 568 11.75 7.47 -23.82
C SER A 568 12.73 6.37 -24.21
N ALA A 569 12.29 5.11 -24.29
CA ALA A 569 13.09 4.02 -24.85
C ALA A 569 13.43 4.21 -26.33
N ALA A 570 12.64 4.99 -27.06
CA ALA A 570 12.79 5.23 -28.50
C ALA A 570 13.37 6.62 -28.82
N TRP A 571 13.73 7.41 -27.81
CA TRP A 571 14.27 8.76 -28.02
C TRP A 571 15.68 8.72 -28.58
N PRO A 572 16.02 9.61 -29.53
CA PRO A 572 17.41 9.85 -29.93
C PRO A 572 18.30 10.24 -28.75
N ASP A 573 19.60 10.01 -28.88
CA ASP A 573 20.58 10.40 -27.86
C ASP A 573 20.53 11.91 -27.55
N ASP A 574 20.35 12.72 -28.59
CA ASP A 574 20.23 14.17 -28.48
C ASP A 574 18.97 14.61 -27.73
N ASN A 575 17.89 13.82 -27.76
CA ASN A 575 16.73 14.08 -26.90
C ASN A 575 17.04 13.87 -25.42
N ILE A 576 17.90 12.91 -25.08
CA ILE A 576 18.32 12.69 -23.68
C ILE A 576 19.21 13.84 -23.22
N ARG A 577 20.19 14.24 -24.06
CA ARG A 577 21.10 15.35 -23.76
C ARG A 577 20.36 16.69 -23.61
N ALA A 578 19.48 17.01 -24.57
CA ALA A 578 18.67 18.22 -24.52
C ALA A 578 17.79 18.23 -23.27
N LEU A 579 17.08 17.14 -22.97
CA LEU A 579 16.24 17.07 -21.77
C LEU A 579 17.07 17.23 -20.48
N GLY A 580 18.31 16.73 -20.47
CA GLY A 580 19.27 16.97 -19.39
C GLY A 580 19.52 18.46 -19.14
N SER A 581 19.79 19.22 -20.21
CA SER A 581 19.91 20.68 -20.15
C SER A 581 18.64 21.35 -19.60
N GLU A 582 17.47 20.94 -20.08
CA GLU A 582 16.18 21.53 -19.71
C GLU A 582 15.71 21.19 -18.28
N TYR A 583 16.22 20.11 -17.69
CA TYR A 583 15.84 19.70 -16.33
C TYR A 583 16.48 20.57 -15.24
N THR A 584 17.76 20.91 -15.41
CA THR A 584 18.53 21.72 -14.46
C THR A 584 18.34 23.23 -14.66
N SER A 585 17.70 23.62 -15.76
CA SER A 585 17.48 25.01 -16.16
C SER A 585 15.99 25.31 -16.35
N ARG A 586 15.66 26.48 -16.90
CA ARG A 586 14.28 26.83 -17.22
C ARG A 586 13.89 26.11 -18.53
N PRO A 587 12.88 25.23 -18.53
CA PRO A 587 12.58 24.41 -19.69
C PRO A 587 12.22 25.20 -20.95
N TRP A 588 12.92 24.88 -22.04
CA TRP A 588 12.70 25.30 -23.42
C TRP A 588 12.72 26.82 -23.60
N ASP A 589 13.60 27.51 -22.87
CA ASP A 589 13.84 28.95 -23.03
C ASP A 589 15.03 29.27 -23.95
N ASP A 590 15.63 28.24 -24.56
CA ASP A 590 16.82 28.28 -25.42
C ASP A 590 18.11 28.70 -24.70
N GLY A 591 18.10 28.71 -23.35
CA GLY A 591 19.25 28.86 -22.47
C GLY A 591 19.80 27.50 -22.04
N LEU A 592 20.90 27.08 -22.66
CA LEU A 592 21.41 25.71 -22.50
C LEU A 592 22.42 25.54 -21.37
N VAL A 593 22.34 24.40 -20.68
CA VAL A 593 23.37 23.87 -19.78
C VAL A 593 23.93 22.58 -20.39
N SER A 594 24.56 22.69 -21.57
CA SER A 594 24.94 21.54 -22.39
C SER A 594 25.91 20.57 -21.70
N ALA A 595 26.82 21.07 -20.87
CA ALA A 595 27.72 20.23 -20.08
C ALA A 595 26.94 19.30 -19.12
N TRP A 596 25.80 19.74 -18.59
CA TRP A 596 24.93 18.91 -17.76
C TRP A 596 24.18 17.88 -18.62
N GLY A 597 23.69 18.27 -19.80
CA GLY A 597 23.09 17.37 -20.77
C GLY A 597 24.00 16.19 -21.14
N ASP A 598 25.28 16.47 -21.41
CA ASP A 598 26.29 15.46 -21.70
C ASP A 598 26.60 14.58 -20.47
N PHE A 599 26.62 15.16 -19.28
CA PHE A 599 26.84 14.45 -18.02
C PHE A 599 25.70 13.46 -17.72
N VAL A 600 24.45 13.87 -17.93
CA VAL A 600 23.25 13.02 -17.84
C VAL A 600 23.29 11.90 -18.87
N TYR A 601 23.65 12.21 -20.13
CA TYR A 601 23.75 11.18 -21.16
C TYR A 601 24.84 10.14 -20.85
N GLN A 602 26.00 10.55 -20.30
CA GLN A 602 26.99 9.58 -19.83
C GLN A 602 26.43 8.71 -18.68
N ALA A 603 25.69 9.29 -17.74
CA ALA A 603 25.00 8.53 -16.70
C ALA A 603 23.98 7.54 -17.28
N TYR A 604 23.26 7.91 -18.34
CA TYR A 604 22.36 7.02 -19.07
C TYR A 604 23.08 5.81 -19.64
N LEU A 605 24.23 6.01 -20.30
CA LEU A 605 25.06 4.91 -20.80
C LEU A 605 25.55 4.00 -19.66
N ASP A 606 26.00 4.59 -18.55
CA ASP A 606 26.50 3.84 -17.39
C ASP A 606 25.38 3.01 -16.73
N VAL A 607 24.16 3.55 -16.64
CA VAL A 607 22.96 2.84 -16.16
C VAL A 607 22.60 1.69 -17.09
N ARG A 608 22.55 1.92 -18.40
CA ARG A 608 22.25 0.87 -19.38
C ARG A 608 23.28 -0.27 -19.35
N ALA A 609 24.54 0.06 -19.09
CA ALA A 609 25.60 -0.92 -18.93
C ALA A 609 25.44 -1.84 -17.69
N THR A 610 24.58 -1.50 -16.73
CA THR A 610 24.27 -2.38 -15.58
C THR A 610 23.35 -3.55 -15.94
N GLY A 611 22.49 -3.39 -16.98
CA GLY A 611 21.44 -4.36 -17.31
C GLY A 611 20.32 -4.49 -16.26
N LEU A 612 20.22 -3.56 -15.30
CA LEU A 612 19.22 -3.62 -14.22
C LEU A 612 17.88 -2.95 -14.56
N LEU A 613 17.83 -2.14 -15.64
CA LEU A 613 16.66 -1.38 -16.11
C LEU A 613 16.52 -1.40 -17.63
#